data_AF-A0A6J4EB19-F1
#
_entry.id   AF-A0A6J4EB19-F1
#
_cell.length_a   1.000
_cell.length_b   1.000
_cell.length_c   1.000
_cell.angle_alpha   90.00
_cell.angle_beta   90.00
_cell.angle_gamma   90.00
#
_symmetry.space_group_name_H-M   'P 1'
#
loop_
_entity.id
_entity.type
_entity.pdbx_description
1 polymer ?
#
loop_
_entity_poly.entity_id
_entity_poly.type
_entity_poly.pdbx_seq_one_letter_code
_entity_poly.pdbx_strand_id
1 'polypeptide(L)'
;MTPARLVLDIIPGATLQQPLLLMQPTYTYKPIAEIQQSAPLRMTVPGHGLPGEWMTWCEGIQQGQGLNLDKATTVGRMTRVVDADTVEFNDINGLALRASGGVLVFQLPVDLTGMVPQVEIRGEGADPIVLTLGAGLTVTGLGQLMMVLTPEQTAAITWTRGEWDLDLTYTDGRVERWLRGEVVVSSGGGCCHG
;
A
#
# COMPACT_ATOMS: atom_id res chain seq x y z
N MET A 1 1.61 11.30 -15.30
CA MET A 1 1.62 11.06 -13.85
C MET A 1 3.07 10.99 -13.38
N THR A 2 3.38 11.50 -12.18
CA THR A 2 4.71 11.30 -11.58
C THR A 2 4.69 9.97 -10.84
N PRO A 3 5.57 9.00 -11.15
CA PRO A 3 5.57 7.71 -10.48
C PRO A 3 5.83 7.85 -8.98
N ALA A 4 5.12 7.07 -8.17
CA ALA A 4 5.38 6.97 -6.74
C ALA A 4 6.79 6.40 -6.50
N ARG A 5 7.42 6.83 -5.40
CA ARG A 5 8.74 6.34 -4.99
C ARG A 5 8.61 5.42 -3.80
N LEU A 6 9.08 4.18 -3.94
CA LEU A 6 9.10 3.19 -2.88
C LEU A 6 10.43 2.44 -2.90
N VAL A 7 11.11 2.38 -1.76
CA VAL A 7 12.34 1.59 -1.62
C VAL A 7 11.95 0.13 -1.38
N LEU A 8 12.61 -0.79 -2.08
CA LEU A 8 12.51 -2.22 -1.78
C LEU A 8 13.72 -2.64 -0.95
N ASP A 9 13.45 -3.17 0.24
CA ASP A 9 14.47 -3.80 1.07
C ASP A 9 14.42 -5.31 0.85
N ILE A 10 15.51 -5.86 0.31
CA ILE A 10 15.64 -7.28 0.01
C ILE A 10 16.61 -7.91 0.99
N ILE A 11 16.15 -8.96 1.66
CA ILE A 11 16.98 -9.81 2.51
C ILE A 11 17.28 -11.08 1.70
N PRO A 12 18.55 -11.34 1.32
CA PRO A 12 18.91 -12.53 0.56
C PRO A 12 18.49 -13.83 1.27
N GLY A 13 17.83 -14.73 0.54
CA GLY A 13 17.34 -16.01 1.08
C GLY A 13 16.02 -15.92 1.85
N ALA A 14 15.43 -14.73 1.99
CA ALA A 14 14.08 -14.56 2.54
C ALA A 14 13.05 -14.35 1.42
N THR A 15 11.80 -14.71 1.69
CA THR A 15 10.69 -14.31 0.80
C THR A 15 10.42 -12.82 0.99
N LEU A 16 10.43 -12.05 -0.09
CA LEU A 16 9.88 -10.70 -0.09
C LEU A 16 8.39 -10.78 -0.42
N GLN A 17 7.54 -10.20 0.42
CA GLN A 17 6.14 -9.93 0.09
C GLN A 17 5.89 -8.43 0.23
N GLN A 18 5.65 -7.77 -0.91
CA GLN A 18 5.41 -6.34 -0.95
C GLN A 18 3.99 -6.08 -1.48
N PRO A 19 3.03 -5.71 -0.61
CA PRO A 19 1.75 -5.20 -1.05
C PRO A 19 1.94 -3.81 -1.69
N LEU A 20 1.27 -3.60 -2.81
CA LEU A 20 1.29 -2.37 -3.60
C LEU A 20 -0.15 -1.89 -3.78
N LEU A 21 -0.40 -0.63 -3.39
CA LEU A 21 -1.69 0.02 -3.55
C LEU A 21 -1.61 1.04 -4.70
N LEU A 22 -2.36 0.78 -5.76
CA LEU A 22 -2.44 1.61 -6.95
C LEU A 22 -3.64 2.55 -6.82
N MET A 23 -3.33 3.80 -6.53
CA MET A 23 -4.29 4.84 -6.17
C MET A 23 -4.48 5.85 -7.31
N GLN A 24 -5.73 6.17 -7.61
CA GLN A 24 -6.06 7.27 -8.51
C GLN A 24 -5.66 8.62 -7.89
N PRO A 25 -5.33 9.64 -8.69
CA PRO A 25 -4.90 10.94 -8.14
C PRO A 25 -6.01 11.69 -7.38
N THR A 26 -7.28 11.31 -7.58
CA THR A 26 -8.44 11.99 -6.98
C THR A 26 -8.75 11.46 -5.60
N TYR A 27 -8.81 12.37 -4.62
CA TYR A 27 -9.31 12.07 -3.27
C TYR A 27 -10.83 12.01 -3.24
N THR A 28 -11.32 11.00 -2.53
CA THR A 28 -12.72 10.83 -2.14
C THR A 28 -12.87 11.15 -0.67
N TYR A 29 -13.97 11.80 -0.32
CA TYR A 29 -14.30 12.21 1.04
C TYR A 29 -15.63 11.57 1.43
N LYS A 30 -15.62 10.77 2.49
CA LYS A 30 -16.80 10.09 3.01
C LYS A 30 -17.08 10.57 4.43
N PRO A 31 -18.29 11.07 4.74
CA PRO A 31 -18.60 11.53 6.08
C PRO A 31 -18.52 10.38 7.09
N ILE A 32 -17.90 10.64 8.24
CA ILE A 32 -17.90 9.69 9.35
C ILE A 32 -19.18 9.93 10.14
N ALA A 33 -20.05 8.92 10.15
CA ALA A 33 -21.31 8.96 10.90
C ALA A 33 -21.08 8.73 12.39
N GLU A 34 -20.12 7.88 12.75
CA GLU A 34 -19.80 7.55 14.14
C GLU A 34 -18.34 7.15 14.29
N ILE A 35 -17.70 7.61 15.38
CA ILE A 35 -16.40 7.13 15.83
C ILE A 35 -16.64 6.31 17.09
N GLN A 36 -16.53 4.99 16.97
CA GLN A 36 -16.96 4.06 18.00
C GLN A 36 -15.92 3.95 19.11
N GLN A 37 -16.36 3.90 20.36
CA GLN A 37 -15.47 3.63 21.50
C GLN A 37 -15.09 2.15 21.57
N SER A 38 -14.14 1.76 20.72
CA SER A 38 -13.76 0.38 20.46
C SER A 38 -12.25 0.21 20.42
N ALA A 39 -11.77 -1.02 20.65
CA ALA A 39 -10.37 -1.40 20.51
C ALA A 39 -10.32 -2.76 19.79
N PRO A 40 -9.88 -2.81 18.51
CA PRO A 40 -9.39 -1.69 17.71
C PRO A 40 -10.46 -0.65 17.37
N LEU A 41 -10.03 0.57 17.03
CA LEU A 41 -10.93 1.68 16.73
C LEU A 41 -11.73 1.38 15.45
N ARG A 42 -13.05 1.49 15.55
CA ARG A 42 -13.98 1.40 14.42
C ARG A 42 -14.66 2.73 14.14
N MET A 43 -14.93 2.98 12.87
CA MET A 43 -15.68 4.14 12.41
C MET A 43 -16.79 3.69 11.46
N THR A 44 -17.99 4.21 11.69
CA THR A 44 -19.11 4.03 10.76
C THR A 44 -19.00 5.09 9.67
N VAL A 45 -18.75 4.65 8.44
CA VAL A 45 -18.60 5.46 7.23
C VAL A 45 -19.50 4.85 6.14
N PRO A 46 -20.78 5.26 6.08
CA PRO A 46 -21.75 4.60 5.20
C PRO A 46 -21.34 4.64 3.72
N GLY A 47 -21.43 3.50 3.05
CA GLY A 47 -21.10 3.35 1.64
C GLY A 47 -19.71 3.86 1.29
N HIS A 48 -18.71 3.51 2.11
CA HIS A 48 -17.34 3.98 1.90
C HIS A 48 -16.75 3.46 0.57
N GLY A 49 -17.12 2.26 0.12
CA GLY A 49 -16.72 1.72 -1.19
C GLY A 49 -15.23 1.35 -1.31
N LEU A 50 -14.58 1.08 -0.17
CA LEU A 50 -13.19 0.64 -0.15
C LEU A 50 -13.12 -0.84 -0.58
N PRO A 51 -12.09 -1.24 -1.34
CA PRO A 51 -11.98 -2.59 -1.88
C PRO A 51 -11.46 -3.64 -0.88
N GLY A 52 -11.07 -3.21 0.32
CA GLY A 52 -10.38 -4.03 1.32
C GLY A 52 -9.44 -3.17 2.15
N GLU A 53 -8.31 -3.74 2.59
CA GLU A 53 -7.28 -2.95 3.28
C GLU A 53 -6.75 -1.82 2.40
N TRP A 54 -6.92 -0.58 2.85
CA TRP A 54 -6.63 0.59 2.04
C TRP A 54 -6.07 1.73 2.88
N MET A 55 -5.23 2.57 2.26
CA MET A 55 -4.69 3.74 2.93
C MET A 55 -5.74 4.83 3.02
N THR A 56 -5.95 5.35 4.22
CA THR A 56 -6.91 6.42 4.48
C THR A 56 -6.33 7.49 5.41
N TRP A 57 -6.97 8.65 5.39
CA TRP A 57 -6.74 9.76 6.31
C TRP A 57 -8.07 10.13 6.95
N CYS A 58 -8.03 10.65 8.17
CA CYS A 58 -9.18 11.31 8.76
C CYS A 58 -8.92 12.82 8.80
N GLU A 59 -9.94 13.61 8.48
CA GLU A 59 -9.87 15.07 8.51
C GLU A 59 -11.11 15.65 9.20
N GLY A 60 -10.96 16.78 9.89
CA GLY A 60 -12.07 17.47 10.53
C GLY A 60 -12.67 16.77 11.76
N ILE A 61 -11.97 15.81 12.36
CA ILE A 61 -12.39 15.13 13.59
C ILE A 61 -12.34 16.11 14.77
N GLN A 62 -13.44 16.21 15.51
CA GLN A 62 -13.55 16.99 16.74
C GLN A 62 -13.22 16.14 17.96
N GLN A 63 -12.61 16.73 19.00
CA GLN A 63 -12.26 16.04 20.26
C GLN A 63 -11.43 14.75 20.08
N GLY A 64 -10.70 14.66 18.96
CA GLY A 64 -9.89 13.52 18.55
C GLY A 64 -8.77 13.95 17.62
N GLN A 65 -8.11 15.08 17.91
CA GLN A 65 -7.16 15.73 17.00
C GLN A 65 -6.00 14.81 16.57
N GLY A 66 -5.62 13.82 17.39
CA GLY A 66 -4.61 12.82 17.05
C GLY A 66 -5.03 11.85 15.93
N LEU A 67 -6.31 11.82 15.55
CA LEU A 67 -6.81 11.10 14.38
C LEU A 67 -6.68 11.91 13.09
N ASN A 68 -6.62 13.25 13.18
CA ASN A 68 -6.50 14.09 12.00
C ASN A 68 -5.10 13.98 11.42
N LEU A 69 -5.00 13.57 10.16
CA LEU A 69 -3.73 13.47 9.42
C LEU A 69 -3.78 14.36 8.19
N ASP A 70 -2.77 15.20 8.01
CA ASP A 70 -2.63 15.99 6.78
C ASP A 70 -2.10 15.09 5.66
N LYS A 71 -2.98 14.74 4.73
CA LYS A 71 -2.67 13.93 3.54
C LYS A 71 -1.58 14.51 2.64
N ALA A 72 -1.28 15.81 2.72
CA ALA A 72 -0.22 16.43 1.93
C ALA A 72 1.18 16.13 2.50
N THR A 73 1.28 15.84 3.79
CA THR A 73 2.56 15.77 4.51
C THR A 73 2.76 14.47 5.29
N THR A 74 1.70 13.70 5.53
CA THR A 74 1.72 12.49 6.36
C THR A 74 1.19 11.28 5.60
N VAL A 75 1.88 10.15 5.75
CA VAL A 75 1.40 8.86 5.22
C VAL A 75 0.10 8.47 5.94
N GLY A 76 -0.89 8.03 5.17
CA GLY A 76 -2.18 7.61 5.73
C GLY A 76 -2.05 6.32 6.56
N ARG A 77 -3.11 5.99 7.28
CA ARG A 77 -3.19 4.73 8.03
C ARG A 77 -3.82 3.65 7.16
N MET A 78 -3.33 2.42 7.33
CA MET A 78 -3.98 1.27 6.73
C MET A 78 -5.26 0.98 7.51
N THR A 79 -6.36 0.95 6.78
CA THR A 79 -7.69 0.72 7.31
C THR A 79 -8.23 -0.57 6.74
N ARG A 80 -8.85 -1.39 7.59
CA ARG A 80 -9.50 -2.63 7.19
C ARG A 80 -11.01 -2.41 7.04
N VAL A 81 -11.60 -2.99 6.01
CA VAL A 81 -13.06 -3.02 5.82
C VAL A 81 -13.65 -4.10 6.73
N VAL A 82 -14.62 -3.71 7.57
CA VAL A 82 -15.39 -4.65 8.40
C VAL A 82 -16.64 -5.08 7.65
N ASP A 83 -17.37 -4.11 7.10
CA ASP A 83 -18.55 -4.29 6.26
C ASP A 83 -18.72 -3.06 5.35
N ALA A 84 -19.83 -2.94 4.63
CA ALA A 84 -20.06 -1.87 3.65
C ALA A 84 -20.12 -0.45 4.25
N ASP A 85 -20.34 -0.34 5.55
CA ASP A 85 -20.55 0.92 6.26
C ASP A 85 -19.56 1.10 7.42
N THR A 86 -18.65 0.16 7.66
CA THR A 86 -17.77 0.17 8.83
C THR A 86 -16.33 -0.16 8.47
N VAL A 87 -15.43 0.66 8.99
CA VAL A 87 -13.98 0.47 8.84
C VAL A 87 -13.28 0.38 10.20
N GLU A 88 -12.13 -0.30 10.24
CA GLU A 88 -11.35 -0.57 11.45
C GLU A 88 -9.89 -0.12 11.28
N PHE A 89 -9.35 0.52 12.32
CA PHE A 89 -7.96 0.93 12.46
C PHE A 89 -7.31 0.08 13.55
N ASN A 90 -6.58 -0.96 13.14
CA ASN A 90 -6.06 -1.98 14.05
C ASN A 90 -5.04 -1.43 15.07
N ASP A 91 -4.33 -0.36 14.70
CA ASP A 91 -3.26 0.27 15.48
C ASP A 91 -3.74 1.31 16.50
N ILE A 92 -5.06 1.55 16.60
CA ILE A 92 -5.62 2.58 17.47
C ILE A 92 -6.55 1.96 18.53
N ASN A 93 -6.31 2.29 19.80
CA ASN A 93 -7.24 2.03 20.89
C ASN A 93 -8.18 3.23 21.06
N GLY A 94 -9.48 3.03 20.80
CA GLY A 94 -10.50 4.05 20.84
C GLY A 94 -11.39 4.09 22.09
N LEU A 95 -11.16 3.23 23.09
CA LEU A 95 -12.09 3.06 24.23
C LEU A 95 -12.37 4.37 25.01
N ALA A 96 -11.37 5.25 25.10
CA ALA A 96 -11.49 6.52 25.81
C ALA A 96 -11.70 7.73 24.87
N LEU A 97 -11.71 7.53 23.55
CA LEU A 97 -11.87 8.62 22.59
C LEU A 97 -13.31 9.15 22.63
N ARG A 98 -13.46 10.47 22.79
CA ARG A 98 -14.74 11.19 22.69
C ARG A 98 -14.86 11.91 21.34
N ALA A 99 -14.19 11.37 20.34
CA ALA A 99 -14.08 11.97 19.02
C ALA A 99 -15.42 11.92 18.27
N SER A 100 -15.69 12.92 17.43
CA SER A 100 -16.89 12.95 16.59
C SER A 100 -16.70 13.74 15.31
N GLY A 101 -17.61 13.52 14.35
CA GLY A 101 -17.65 14.22 13.07
C GLY A 101 -16.49 13.85 12.15
N GLY A 102 -16.19 14.75 11.20
CA GLY A 102 -15.11 14.59 10.25
C GLY A 102 -15.44 13.73 9.03
N VAL A 103 -14.41 13.49 8.23
CA VAL A 103 -14.46 12.74 6.98
C VAL A 103 -13.33 11.73 6.91
N LEU A 104 -13.62 10.55 6.39
CA LEU A 104 -12.65 9.58 5.93
C LEU A 104 -12.25 9.97 4.51
N VAL A 105 -10.97 10.15 4.29
CA VAL A 105 -10.38 10.58 3.02
C VAL A 105 -9.52 9.46 2.48
N PHE A 106 -9.64 9.15 1.20
CA PHE A 106 -8.81 8.15 0.53
C PHE A 106 -8.80 8.39 -0.97
N GLN A 107 -7.79 7.87 -1.66
CA GLN A 107 -7.77 7.84 -3.12
C GLN A 107 -8.49 6.59 -3.62
N LEU A 108 -9.21 6.72 -4.74
CA LEU A 108 -9.90 5.57 -5.32
C LEU A 108 -8.90 4.52 -5.84
N PRO A 109 -9.23 3.21 -5.77
CA PRO A 109 -8.41 2.19 -6.39
C PRO A 109 -8.40 2.34 -7.91
N VAL A 110 -7.27 2.03 -8.54
CA VAL A 110 -7.21 1.84 -9.99
C VAL A 110 -7.90 0.51 -10.34
N ASP A 111 -8.80 0.52 -11.31
CA ASP A 111 -9.30 -0.72 -11.91
C ASP A 111 -8.22 -1.29 -12.84
N LEU A 112 -7.71 -2.47 -12.49
CA LEU A 112 -6.64 -3.15 -13.22
C LEU A 112 -7.18 -4.06 -14.33
N THR A 113 -8.50 -4.11 -14.55
CA THR A 113 -9.13 -4.97 -15.54
C THR A 113 -8.58 -4.69 -16.94
N GLY A 114 -8.02 -5.73 -17.58
CA GLY A 114 -7.43 -5.63 -18.91
C GLY A 114 -6.07 -4.93 -18.97
N MET A 115 -5.50 -4.51 -17.84
CA MET A 115 -4.15 -3.95 -17.77
C MET A 115 -3.12 -5.07 -17.53
N VAL A 116 -1.90 -4.86 -18.02
CA VAL A 116 -0.79 -5.81 -17.86
C VAL A 116 0.29 -5.15 -16.99
N PRO A 117 0.37 -5.50 -15.68
CA PRO A 117 1.46 -5.04 -14.82
C PRO A 117 2.74 -5.83 -15.07
N GLN A 118 3.86 -5.12 -15.06
CA GLN A 118 5.20 -5.70 -15.11
C GLN A 118 6.11 -4.98 -14.13
N VAL A 119 6.81 -5.75 -13.29
CA VAL A 119 7.90 -5.25 -12.46
C VAL A 119 9.22 -5.65 -13.08
N GLU A 120 10.16 -4.72 -13.13
CA GLU A 120 11.55 -5.01 -13.46
C GLU A 120 12.46 -4.56 -12.32
N ILE A 121 13.32 -5.46 -11.84
CA ILE A 121 14.33 -5.21 -10.80
C ILE A 121 15.71 -5.37 -11.44
N ARG A 122 16.53 -4.33 -11.37
CA ARG A 122 17.84 -4.25 -12.02
C ARG A 122 18.91 -3.96 -11.00
N GLY A 123 20.03 -4.66 -11.10
CA GLY A 123 21.25 -4.34 -10.37
C GLY A 123 22.46 -4.36 -11.27
N GLU A 124 23.53 -3.72 -10.82
CA GLU A 124 24.75 -3.59 -11.61
C GLU A 124 25.36 -4.97 -11.94
N GLY A 125 25.60 -5.22 -13.24
CA GLY A 125 26.23 -6.45 -13.72
C GLY A 125 25.36 -7.71 -13.64
N ALA A 126 24.06 -7.60 -13.34
CA ALA A 126 23.12 -8.71 -13.29
C ALA A 126 22.02 -8.60 -14.35
N ASP A 127 21.50 -9.75 -14.79
CA ASP A 127 20.30 -9.78 -15.62
C ASP A 127 19.08 -9.28 -14.82
N PRO A 128 18.16 -8.50 -15.44
CA PRO A 128 16.98 -8.03 -14.75
C PRO A 128 16.05 -9.18 -14.30
N ILE A 129 15.51 -9.06 -13.09
CA ILE A 129 14.42 -9.91 -12.64
C ILE A 129 13.11 -9.27 -13.10
N VAL A 130 12.37 -9.97 -13.94
CA VAL A 130 11.07 -9.50 -14.45
C VAL A 130 9.95 -10.30 -13.79
N LEU A 131 9.00 -9.60 -13.18
CA LEU A 131 7.81 -10.19 -12.59
C LEU A 131 6.57 -9.79 -13.38
N THR A 132 5.67 -10.75 -13.59
CA THR A 132 4.41 -10.57 -14.33
C THR A 132 3.28 -11.28 -13.56
N LEU A 133 2.04 -11.09 -14.00
CA LEU A 133 0.90 -11.78 -13.39
C LEU A 133 1.07 -13.29 -13.45
N GLY A 134 0.95 -13.95 -12.29
CA GLY A 134 1.16 -15.39 -12.14
C GLY A 134 2.65 -15.79 -12.01
N ALA A 135 3.58 -14.86 -12.19
CA ALA A 135 5.02 -15.05 -12.04
C ALA A 135 5.61 -13.92 -11.17
N GLY A 136 5.34 -14.00 -9.87
CA GLY A 136 5.81 -13.02 -8.87
C GLY A 136 4.91 -11.79 -8.69
N LEU A 137 3.90 -11.57 -9.54
CA LEU A 137 2.82 -10.60 -9.28
C LEU A 137 1.45 -11.29 -9.20
N THR A 138 0.62 -10.83 -8.27
CA THR A 138 -0.78 -11.27 -8.14
C THR A 138 -1.69 -10.08 -7.88
N VAL A 139 -2.82 -9.99 -8.57
CA VAL A 139 -3.90 -9.05 -8.21
C VAL A 139 -4.65 -9.62 -7.02
N THR A 140 -4.66 -8.90 -5.89
CA THR A 140 -5.33 -9.36 -4.66
C THR A 140 -6.65 -8.64 -4.40
N GLY A 141 -6.96 -7.61 -5.18
CA GLY A 141 -8.17 -6.78 -5.08
C GLY A 141 -8.10 -5.61 -6.04
N LEU A 142 -9.14 -4.75 -6.05
CA LEU A 142 -9.15 -3.55 -6.90
C LEU A 142 -8.02 -2.62 -6.48
N GLY A 143 -7.17 -2.25 -7.43
CA GLY A 143 -5.98 -1.42 -7.18
C GLY A 143 -4.96 -2.08 -6.23
N GLN A 144 -5.02 -3.38 -5.99
CA GLN A 144 -4.07 -4.08 -5.10
C GLN A 144 -3.27 -5.12 -5.89
N LEU A 145 -1.95 -4.97 -5.84
CA LEU A 145 -1.00 -5.96 -6.32
C LEU A 145 -0.16 -6.50 -5.15
N MET A 146 0.10 -7.79 -5.15
CA MET A 146 1.11 -8.41 -4.31
C MET A 146 2.31 -8.77 -5.18
N MET A 147 3.47 -8.19 -4.85
CA MET A 147 4.74 -8.58 -5.42
C MET A 147 5.44 -9.57 -4.50
N VAL A 148 5.91 -10.68 -5.08
CA VAL A 148 6.60 -11.75 -4.35
C VAL A 148 7.90 -12.09 -5.05
N LEU A 149 9.01 -12.06 -4.29
CA LEU A 149 10.25 -12.73 -4.65
C LEU A 149 10.44 -13.93 -3.75
N THR A 150 10.74 -15.08 -4.36
CA THR A 150 11.05 -16.32 -3.65
C THR A 150 12.39 -16.23 -2.91
N PRO A 151 12.62 -17.05 -1.88
CA PRO A 151 13.93 -17.19 -1.23
C PRO A 151 15.07 -17.42 -2.21
N GLU A 152 14.84 -18.23 -3.24
CA GLU A 152 15.83 -18.56 -4.27
C GLU A 152 16.16 -17.33 -5.14
N GLN A 153 15.14 -16.56 -5.54
CA GLN A 153 15.34 -15.33 -6.30
C GLN A 153 16.07 -14.27 -5.48
N THR A 154 15.72 -14.07 -4.21
CA THR A 154 16.39 -13.08 -3.36
C THR A 154 17.81 -13.52 -3.00
N ALA A 155 18.08 -14.81 -2.81
CA ALA A 155 19.42 -15.34 -2.59
C ALA A 155 20.35 -15.17 -3.81
N ALA A 156 19.79 -15.17 -5.02
CA ALA A 156 20.55 -14.97 -6.25
C ALA A 156 20.97 -13.51 -6.48
N ILE A 157 20.42 -12.56 -5.73
CA ILE A 157 20.81 -11.15 -5.80
C ILE A 157 22.13 -10.94 -5.06
N THR A 158 23.21 -10.69 -5.81
CA THR A 158 24.57 -10.52 -5.26
C THR A 158 25.06 -9.08 -5.19
N TRP A 159 24.37 -8.15 -5.86
CA TRP A 159 24.64 -6.71 -5.77
C TRP A 159 24.02 -6.11 -4.51
N THR A 160 24.49 -4.95 -4.08
CA THR A 160 24.04 -4.31 -2.82
C THR A 160 23.00 -3.22 -3.02
N ARG A 161 22.97 -2.62 -4.21
CA ARG A 161 21.99 -1.60 -4.62
C ARG A 161 21.54 -1.82 -6.05
N GLY A 162 20.30 -1.44 -6.32
CA GLY A 162 19.69 -1.54 -7.63
C GLY A 162 18.55 -0.57 -7.80
N GLU A 163 17.84 -0.69 -8.90
CA GLU A 163 16.62 0.06 -9.17
C GLU A 163 15.51 -0.89 -9.53
N TRP A 164 14.27 -0.46 -9.29
CA TRP A 164 13.11 -1.19 -9.77
C TRP A 164 12.04 -0.23 -10.27
N ASP A 165 11.15 -0.75 -11.09
CA ASP A 165 9.91 -0.08 -11.48
C ASP A 165 8.74 -1.04 -11.64
N LEU A 166 7.54 -0.48 -11.51
CA LEU A 166 6.29 -1.10 -11.92
C LEU A 166 5.69 -0.28 -13.06
N ASP A 167 5.55 -0.91 -14.22
CA ASP A 167 4.87 -0.36 -15.38
C ASP A 167 3.51 -1.05 -15.57
N LEU A 168 2.48 -0.27 -15.92
CA LEU A 168 1.19 -0.78 -16.36
C LEU A 168 1.02 -0.52 -17.86
N THR A 169 0.79 -1.58 -18.62
CA THR A 169 0.32 -1.48 -20.01
C THR A 169 -1.21 -1.49 -20.03
N TYR A 170 -1.79 -0.45 -20.61
CA TYR A 170 -3.24 -0.25 -20.74
C TYR A 170 -3.78 -0.97 -21.98
N THR A 171 -5.10 -1.13 -22.03
CA THR A 171 -5.80 -1.77 -23.17
C THR A 171 -5.65 -1.02 -24.50
N ASP A 172 -5.33 0.27 -24.45
CA ASP A 172 -5.02 1.12 -25.61
C ASP A 172 -3.54 1.06 -26.04
N GLY A 173 -2.72 0.25 -25.35
CA GLY A 173 -1.29 0.09 -25.61
C GLY A 173 -0.41 1.17 -24.95
N ARG A 174 -0.98 2.13 -24.24
CA ARG A 174 -0.19 3.09 -23.44
C ARG A 174 0.52 2.34 -22.32
N VAL A 175 1.77 2.72 -22.05
CA VAL A 175 2.53 2.23 -20.89
C VAL A 175 2.74 3.40 -19.93
N GLU A 176 2.37 3.22 -18.67
CA GLU A 176 2.66 4.20 -17.62
C GLU A 176 3.45 3.58 -16.48
N ARG A 177 4.47 4.30 -16.03
CA ARG A 177 5.23 3.95 -14.84
C ARG A 177 4.50 4.41 -13.59
N TRP A 178 4.11 3.46 -12.75
CA TRP A 178 3.34 3.69 -11.54
C TRP A 178 4.22 3.81 -10.30
N LEU A 179 5.18 2.90 -10.16
CA LEU A 179 6.17 2.95 -9.10
C LEU A 179 7.57 2.89 -9.68
N ARG A 180 8.50 3.49 -8.94
CA ARG A 180 9.93 3.27 -9.11
C ARG A 180 10.63 3.42 -7.78
N GLY A 181 11.83 2.90 -7.67
CA GLY A 181 12.66 3.23 -6.53
C GLY A 181 13.99 2.51 -6.51
N GLU A 182 14.70 2.75 -5.44
CA GLU A 182 15.91 2.02 -5.13
C GLU A 182 15.57 0.62 -4.59
N VAL A 183 16.42 -0.34 -4.91
CA VAL A 183 16.51 -1.60 -4.21
C VAL A 183 17.73 -1.57 -3.31
N VAL A 184 17.53 -1.88 -2.03
CA VAL A 184 18.60 -2.02 -1.04
C VAL A 184 18.66 -3.49 -0.66
N VAL A 185 19.86 -4.07 -0.70
CA VAL A 185 20.07 -5.46 -0.27
C VAL A 185 20.71 -5.44 1.10
N SER A 186 19.91 -5.75 2.10
CA SER A 186 20.34 -5.76 3.49
C SER A 186 20.92 -7.12 3.84
N SER A 187 22.13 -7.15 4.40
CA SER A 187 22.68 -8.37 4.98
C SER A 187 21.73 -8.82 6.09
N GLY A 188 21.11 -9.99 5.95
CA GLY A 188 20.32 -10.63 6.99
C GLY A 188 21.20 -11.03 8.17
N GLY A 189 21.68 -10.04 8.92
CA GLY A 189 22.53 -10.20 10.10
C GLY A 189 21.65 -10.14 11.34
N GLY A 190 21.42 -11.30 11.95
CA GLY A 190 20.69 -11.41 13.21
C GLY A 190 21.27 -10.53 14.30
N CYS A 191 20.40 -9.79 14.97
CA CYS A 191 20.62 -9.30 16.32
C CYS A 191 19.37 -9.64 17.13
N CYS A 192 19.33 -10.87 17.62
CA CYS A 192 18.52 -11.24 18.76
C CYS A 192 19.04 -10.44 19.97
N HIS A 193 18.50 -9.26 20.26
CA HIS A 193 18.74 -8.61 21.56
C HIS A 193 17.41 -8.15 22.16
N GLY A 194 16.97 -8.96 23.15
CA GLY A 194 16.39 -8.51 24.42
C GLY A 194 15.04 -7.83 24.39
#